data_AF-A0A7K9RY80-F1
#
_entry.id   AF-A0A7K9RY80-F1
#
_cell.length_a   1.000
_cell.length_b   1.000
_cell.length_c   1.000
_cell.angle_alpha   90.00
_cell.angle_beta   90.00
_cell.angle_gamma   90.00
#
_symmetry.space_group_name_H-M   'P 1'
#
loop_
_entity.id
_entity.type
_entity.pdbx_description
1 polymer ?
#
loop_
_entity_poly.entity_id
_entity_poly.type
_entity_poly.pdbx_seq_one_letter_code
_entity_poly.pdbx_strand_id
1 'polypeptide(L)'
;TNSLAKAEEDYNASDCRFINIKKGQLIYVYSKLMNEKDSGEICVASIRVYGEQYEDHMGTVGYFPSSFVSEQHVYQEANKTVPTRVRNLQKP
;
A
#
# COMPACT_ATOMS: atom_id res chain seq x y z
N THR A 1 7.21 7.11 3.68
CA THR A 1 7.95 6.20 4.56
C THR A 1 8.33 4.98 3.75
N ASN A 2 9.34 4.25 4.20
CA ASN A 2 9.59 2.89 3.81
C ASN A 2 9.42 2.00 5.05
N SER A 3 8.48 1.05 5.03
CA SER A 3 8.20 0.20 6.19
C SER A 3 7.66 -1.18 5.83
N LEU A 4 7.75 -2.11 6.77
CA LEU A 4 7.10 -3.41 6.72
C LEU A 4 5.84 -3.38 7.59
N ALA A 5 4.72 -3.83 7.03
CA ALA A 5 3.46 -3.98 7.72
C ALA A 5 2.95 -5.42 7.60
N LYS A 6 2.08 -5.81 8.52
CA LYS A 6 1.40 -7.11 8.54
C LYS A 6 -0.10 -6.88 8.42
N ALA A 7 -0.77 -7.62 7.55
CA ALA A 7 -2.24 -7.61 7.51
C ALA A 7 -2.82 -8.23 8.78
N GLU A 8 -3.70 -7.49 9.44
CA GLU A 8 -4.44 -7.96 10.62
C GLU A 8 -5.76 -8.65 10.22
N GLU A 9 -6.27 -8.31 9.04
CA GLU A 9 -7.52 -8.80 8.48
C GLU A 9 -7.39 -9.02 6.97
N ASP A 10 -8.34 -9.78 6.41
CA ASP A 10 -8.50 -9.91 4.97
C ASP A 10 -9.10 -8.63 4.39
N TYR A 11 -8.57 -8.16 3.27
CA TYR A 11 -9.18 -7.10 2.48
C TYR A 11 -9.27 -7.53 1.02
N ASN A 12 -10.49 -7.43 0.48
CA ASN A 12 -10.76 -7.71 -0.92
C ASN A 12 -10.95 -6.39 -1.66
N ALA A 13 -10.10 -6.16 -2.66
CA ALA A 13 -10.09 -5.00 -3.51
C ALA A 13 -11.39 -4.91 -4.32
N SER A 14 -12.02 -3.73 -4.29
CA SER A 14 -13.22 -3.43 -5.07
C SER A 14 -12.90 -3.07 -6.53
N ASP A 15 -11.69 -2.59 -6.81
CA ASP A 15 -11.21 -2.26 -8.16
C ASP A 15 -9.72 -2.56 -8.33
N CYS A 16 -9.22 -2.50 -9.57
CA CYS A 16 -7.86 -2.89 -9.93
C CYS A 16 -6.75 -1.99 -9.37
N ARG A 17 -7.08 -0.82 -8.80
CA ARG A 17 -6.13 0.06 -8.15
C ARG A 17 -5.80 -0.45 -6.76
N PHE A 18 -6.69 -1.24 -6.16
CA PHE A 18 -6.49 -1.85 -4.86
C PHE A 18 -5.97 -3.27 -4.99
N ILE A 19 -5.24 -3.75 -3.98
CA ILE A 19 -4.74 -5.13 -3.92
C ILE A 19 -5.48 -5.92 -2.85
N ASN A 20 -5.73 -7.19 -3.14
CA ASN A 20 -6.20 -8.14 -2.13
C ASN A 20 -5.06 -8.42 -1.16
N ILE A 21 -5.36 -8.40 0.15
CA ILE A 21 -4.41 -8.80 1.19
C ILE A 21 -5.09 -9.81 2.11
N LYS A 22 -4.32 -10.78 2.58
CA LYS A 22 -4.77 -11.82 3.49
C LYS A 22 -4.20 -11.61 4.88
N LYS A 23 -5.00 -11.91 5.90
CA LYS A 23 -4.56 -11.85 7.30
C LYS A 23 -3.24 -12.61 7.48
N GLY A 24 -2.28 -11.97 8.14
CA GLY A 24 -0.94 -12.51 8.40
C GLY A 24 0.08 -12.22 7.30
N GLN A 25 -0.34 -11.77 6.13
CA GLN A 25 0.55 -11.44 5.01
C GLN A 25 1.44 -10.24 5.34
N LEU A 26 2.71 -10.31 4.94
CA LEU A 26 3.67 -9.21 5.07
C LEU A 26 3.68 -8.34 3.81
N ILE A 27 3.71 -7.03 4.03
CA ILE A 27 3.35 -6.01 3.04
C ILE A 27 4.35 -4.86 3.24
N TYR A 28 5.22 -4.63 2.26
CA TYR A 28 6.20 -3.54 2.23
C TYR A 28 5.68 -2.18 1.73
N VAL A 29 5.46 -1.21 2.64
CA VAL A 29 4.92 0.14 2.41
C VAL A 29 5.99 1.07 1.84
N TYR A 30 5.78 1.63 0.63
CA TYR A 30 6.69 2.63 0.05
C TYR A 30 6.20 4.08 0.14
N SER A 31 4.89 4.27 0.29
CA SER A 31 4.27 5.59 0.29
C SER A 31 2.96 5.49 1.05
N LYS A 32 2.62 6.55 1.79
CA LYS A 32 1.35 6.71 2.49
C LYS A 32 0.70 7.96 1.90
N LEU A 33 -0.48 7.82 1.31
CA LEU A 33 -1.24 8.98 0.83
C LEU A 33 -1.85 9.71 2.01
N MET A 34 -1.88 11.04 1.93
CA MET A 34 -2.55 11.92 2.88
C MET A 34 -3.63 12.71 2.14
N ASN A 35 -4.76 12.96 2.79
CA ASN A 35 -5.79 13.85 2.25
C ASN A 35 -5.33 15.31 2.36
N GLU A 36 -5.71 16.16 1.40
CA GLU A 36 -5.37 17.60 1.41
C GLU A 36 -6.08 18.40 2.53
N LYS A 37 -7.09 17.81 3.15
CA LYS A 37 -7.85 18.39 4.26
C LYS A 37 -7.80 17.39 5.40
N ASP A 38 -7.51 17.86 6.61
CA ASP A 38 -7.41 17.09 7.86
C ASP A 38 -8.72 16.37 8.27
N SER A 39 -9.29 15.53 7.40
CA SER A 39 -10.60 14.89 7.57
C SER A 39 -10.49 13.39 7.91
N GLY A 40 -9.41 12.99 8.57
CA GLY A 40 -9.16 11.60 8.92
C GLY A 40 -8.18 10.94 7.95
N GLU A 41 -7.16 10.30 8.51
CA GLU A 41 -6.15 9.55 7.79
C GLU A 41 -6.79 8.44 6.96
N ILE A 42 -6.95 8.68 5.66
CA ILE A 42 -7.07 7.59 4.70
C ILE A 42 -5.64 7.34 4.21
N CYS A 43 -4.87 6.61 5.00
CA CYS A 43 -3.51 6.22 4.63
C CYS A 43 -3.62 5.12 3.56
N VAL A 44 -3.50 5.53 2.31
CA VAL A 44 -3.47 4.61 1.16
C VAL A 44 -2.02 4.21 0.92
N ALA A 45 -1.69 2.94 1.14
CA ALA A 45 -0.33 2.43 1.01
C ALA A 45 -0.12 1.70 -0.32
N SER A 46 1.01 1.93 -1.00
CA SER A 46 1.41 1.22 -2.23
C SER A 46 2.44 0.14 -1.93
N ILE A 47 2.18 -1.14 -2.27
CA ILE A 47 3.03 -2.27 -1.85
C ILE A 47 3.18 -3.39 -2.88
N ARG A 48 4.38 -4.00 -2.93
CA ARG A 48 4.70 -5.36 -3.41
C ARG A 48 4.65 -6.40 -2.29
N VAL A 49 4.00 -7.53 -2.55
CA VAL A 49 3.84 -8.66 -1.61
C VAL A 49 5.08 -9.56 -1.62
N TYR A 50 5.59 -9.93 -0.44
CA TYR A 50 6.46 -11.09 -0.27
C TYR A 50 5.72 -12.13 0.58
N GLY A 51 5.19 -13.17 -0.07
CA GLY A 51 4.71 -14.37 0.59
C GLY A 51 5.51 -15.54 0.05
N GLU A 52 6.09 -16.36 0.94
CA GLU A 52 6.86 -17.56 0.57
C GLU A 52 6.04 -18.63 -0.19
N GLN A 53 4.74 -18.41 -0.44
CA GLN A 53 3.84 -19.38 -1.05
C GLN A 53 3.01 -18.88 -2.23
N TYR A 54 3.23 -17.68 -2.76
CA TYR A 54 2.49 -17.20 -3.94
C TYR A 54 3.43 -16.46 -4.92
N GLU A 55 4.06 -17.23 -5.81
CA GLU A 55 4.92 -16.75 -6.89
C GLU A 55 4.18 -15.81 -7.88
N ASP A 56 2.84 -15.91 -7.98
CA ASP A 56 2.04 -15.18 -8.98
C ASP A 56 1.79 -13.69 -8.68
N HIS A 57 2.14 -13.20 -7.48
CA HIS A 57 1.93 -11.79 -7.10
C HIS A 57 3.22 -11.03 -6.79
N MET A 58 4.36 -11.58 -7.23
CA MET A 58 5.66 -10.95 -7.16
C MET A 58 5.74 -9.71 -8.09
N GLY A 59 5.25 -8.56 -7.62
CA GLY A 59 5.46 -7.27 -8.30
C GLY A 59 4.24 -6.39 -8.52
N THR A 60 3.04 -6.83 -8.12
CA THR A 60 1.84 -5.98 -8.20
C THR A 60 1.94 -4.84 -7.20
N VAL A 61 1.74 -3.61 -7.68
CA VAL A 61 1.65 -2.41 -6.84
C VAL A 61 0.22 -1.93 -6.89
N GLY A 62 -0.40 -1.80 -5.72
CA GLY A 62 -1.69 -1.14 -5.59
C GLY A 62 -1.94 -0.72 -4.17
N TYR A 63 -3.16 -0.24 -3.96
CA TYR A 63 -3.59 0.47 -2.77
C TYR A 63 -4.31 -0.46 -1.79
N PHE A 64 -4.27 -0.13 -0.51
CA PHE A 64 -5.17 -0.68 0.50
C PHE A 64 -5.30 0.32 1.66
N PRO A 65 -6.36 0.22 2.49
CA PRO A 65 -6.54 1.09 3.64
C PRO A 65 -5.61 0.67 4.78
N SER A 66 -4.90 1.63 5.37
CA SER A 66 -3.98 1.37 6.50
C SER A 66 -4.64 0.69 7.70
N SER A 67 -5.95 0.85 7.89
CA SER A 67 -6.69 0.26 9.01
C SER A 67 -6.66 -1.28 9.03
N PHE A 68 -6.32 -1.92 7.90
CA PHE A 68 -6.25 -3.38 7.78
C PHE A 68 -4.86 -3.94 8.09
N VAL A 69 -3.88 -3.09 8.39
CA VAL A 69 -2.49 -3.50 8.62
C VAL A 69 -1.91 -2.86 9.88
N SER A 70 -0.97 -3.56 10.50
CA SER A 70 -0.14 -3.03 11.57
C SER A 70 1.30 -2.87 11.07
N GLU A 71 1.88 -1.69 11.29
CA GLU A 71 3.27 -1.42 10.92
C GLU A 71 4.21 -2.12 11.90
N GLN A 72 5.01 -3.05 11.37
CA GLN A 72 5.92 -3.89 12.16
C GLN A 72 7.29 -3.23 12.30
N HIS A 73 7.77 -2.59 11.24
CA HIS A 73 9.10 -1.99 11.23
C HIS A 73 9.19 -0.83 10.24
N VAL A 74 9.79 0.28 10.66
CA VAL A 74 10.05 1.44 9.80
C VAL A 74 11.51 1.47 9.39
N TYR A 75 11.78 1.27 8.11
CA TYR A 75 13.13 1.39 7.56
C TYR A 75 13.51 2.86 7.29
N GLN A 76 12.52 3.68 6.89
CA GLN A 76 12.73 5.09 6.59
C GLN A 76 11.48 5.93 6.87
N GLU A 77 11.65 7.02 7.60
CA GLU A 77 10.57 7.98 7.88
C GLU A 77 10.14 8.78 6.64
N ALA A 78 8.90 9.26 6.63
CA ALA A 78 8.37 10.13 5.58
C ALA A 78 8.89 11.55 5.78
N ASN A 79 9.95 11.91 5.08
CA ASN A 79 10.54 13.26 5.19
C ASN A 79 10.17 14.19 4.02
N LYS A 80 9.33 13.73 3.08
CA LYS A 80 8.94 14.48 1.88
C LYS A 80 7.49 14.19 1.50
N THR A 81 6.72 15.24 1.28
CA THR A 81 5.38 15.17 0.68
C THR A 81 5.50 15.49 -0.81
N VAL A 82 4.94 14.62 -1.65
CA VAL A 82 4.96 14.78 -3.12
C VAL A 82 3.54 14.69 -3.66
N PRO A 83 3.12 15.59 -4.58
CA PRO A 83 1.81 15.48 -5.22
C PRO A 83 1.68 14.17 -6.02
N THR A 84 0.53 13.53 -5.96
CA THR A 84 0.22 12.37 -6.80
C THR A 84 0.09 12.82 -8.26
N ARG A 85 0.58 11.98 -9.18
CA ARG A 85 0.48 12.25 -10.62
C ARG A 85 -0.32 11.15 -11.28
N VAL A 86 -1.26 11.53 -12.15
CA VAL A 86 -1.89 10.58 -13.05
C VAL A 86 -0.86 10.20 -14.11
N ARG A 87 -0.54 8.91 -14.23
CA ARG A 87 0.13 8.41 -15.43
C ARG A 87 -0.87 8.50 -16.57
N ASN A 88 -0.80 9.58 -17.36
CA ASN A 88 -1.44 9.57 -18.67
C ASN A 88 -0.75 8.47 -19.48
N LEU A 89 -1.50 7.41 -19.80
CA LEU A 89 -1.11 6.49 -20.86
C LEU A 89 -1.18 7.31 -22.15
N GLN A 90 -0.06 7.92 -22.53
CA GLN A 90 0.07 8.52 -23.85
C GLN A 90 -0.11 7.36 -24.84
N LYS A 91 -1.29 7.29 -25.45
CA LYS A 91 -1.60 6.31 -26.49
C LYS A 91 -0.54 6.48 -27.59
N PRO A 92 0.07 5.39 -28.08
CA PRO A 92 1.13 5.46 -29.10
C PRO A 92 0.65 6.16 -30.37
#